data_AF-A0A510DTD8-F1
#
_entry.id   AF-A0A510DTD8-F1
#
_cell.length_a   1.000
_cell.length_b   1.000
_cell.length_c   1.000
_cell.angle_alpha   90.00
_cell.angle_beta   90.00
_cell.angle_gamma   90.00
#
_symmetry.space_group_name_H-M   'P 1'
#
loop_
_entity.id
_entity.type
_entity.pdbx_description
1 polymer ?
#
loop_
_entity_poly.entity_id
_entity_poly.type
_entity_poly.pdbx_seq_one_letter_code
_entity_poly.pdbx_strand_id
1 'polypeptide(L)'
;MIVKPKIEWFTFNKLRTPYVYWKNVIVVLENPSKTLVVDVWRNQLSSYKPPREAERFKFTYRVGKVDEENEGYLECIAQELEKKLKPLLVKDFKCEDITVVLNC
;
A
#
# COMPACT_ATOMS: atom_id res chain seq x y z
N MET A 1 -10.57 18.88 0.50
CA MET A 1 -9.17 19.15 0.94
C MET A 1 -8.20 18.48 -0.03
N ILE A 2 -7.05 19.08 -0.34
CA ILE A 2 -6.05 18.47 -1.25
C ILE A 2 -4.87 17.94 -0.43
N VAL A 3 -4.51 16.68 -0.63
CA VAL A 3 -3.42 15.98 0.07
C VAL A 3 -2.33 15.60 -0.94
N LYS A 4 -1.07 15.91 -0.64
CA LYS A 4 0.09 15.61 -1.48
C LYS A 4 1.12 14.79 -0.68
N PRO A 5 0.88 13.48 -0.50
CA PRO A 5 1.73 12.67 0.36
C PRO A 5 3.10 12.46 -0.27
N LYS A 6 4.14 12.41 0.55
CA LYS A 6 5.44 11.86 0.19
C LYS A 6 5.45 10.39 0.58
N ILE A 7 5.69 9.53 -0.41
CA ILE A 7 5.72 8.08 -0.20
C ILE A 7 7.11 7.56 -0.52
N GLU A 8 7.80 7.04 0.48
CA GLU A 8 9.06 6.34 0.30
C GLU A 8 8.79 4.87 0.03
N TRP A 9 9.25 4.37 -1.13
CA TRP A 9 8.97 3.02 -1.59
C TRP A 9 10.14 2.07 -1.35
N PHE A 10 9.83 0.89 -0.82
CA PHE A 10 10.80 -0.17 -0.54
C PHE A 10 10.32 -1.49 -1.10
N THR A 11 11.13 -2.15 -1.92
CA THR A 11 10.76 -3.43 -2.56
C THR A 11 11.58 -4.59 -1.99
N PHE A 12 10.93 -5.70 -1.67
CA PHE A 12 11.57 -6.89 -1.14
C PHE A 12 10.79 -8.18 -1.46
N ASN A 13 11.53 -9.26 -1.67
CA ASN A 13 10.94 -10.59 -1.93
C ASN A 13 10.34 -11.23 -0.67
N LYS A 14 10.85 -10.86 0.50
CA LYS A 14 10.39 -11.32 1.82
C LYS A 14 10.55 -10.19 2.83
N LEU A 15 9.59 -10.09 3.74
CA LEU A 15 9.64 -9.17 4.88
C LEU A 15 10.82 -9.51 5.78
N ARG A 16 11.62 -8.50 6.13
CA ARG A 16 12.84 -8.64 6.95
C ARG A 16 13.03 -7.44 7.86
N THR A 17 13.88 -7.57 8.88
CA THR A 17 14.25 -6.47 9.76
C THR A 17 15.00 -5.37 8.98
N PRO A 18 14.80 -4.08 9.32
CA PRO A 18 13.90 -3.55 10.35
C PRO A 18 12.43 -3.36 9.88
N TYR A 19 12.14 -3.57 8.60
CA TYR A 19 10.85 -3.25 7.96
C TYR A 19 9.64 -3.96 8.58
N VAL A 20 9.85 -5.15 9.16
CA VAL A 20 8.79 -5.91 9.87
C VAL A 20 8.15 -5.14 11.04
N TYR A 21 8.83 -4.14 11.60
CA TYR A 21 8.31 -3.35 12.71
C TYR A 21 7.51 -2.12 12.27
N TRP A 22 7.50 -1.83 10.97
CA TRP A 22 6.79 -0.66 10.44
C TRP A 22 5.29 -0.76 10.64
N LYS A 23 4.68 0.39 10.88
CA LYS A 23 3.23 0.61 11.01
C LYS A 23 2.80 1.72 10.07
N ASN A 24 1.51 1.82 9.81
CA ASN A 24 0.91 2.87 8.97
C ASN A 24 1.59 2.92 7.60
N VAL A 25 1.55 1.78 6.90
CA VAL A 25 2.18 1.61 5.59
C VAL A 25 1.17 1.20 4.54
N ILE A 26 1.51 1.50 3.29
CA ILE A 26 0.83 0.98 2.12
C ILE A 26 1.60 -0.27 1.67
N VAL A 27 0.88 -1.37 1.45
CA VAL A 27 1.45 -2.62 0.96
C VAL A 27 0.93 -2.87 -0.44
N VAL A 28 1.83 -2.85 -1.41
CA VAL A 28 1.54 -3.28 -2.78
C VAL A 28 2.14 -4.66 -2.96
N LEU A 29 1.31 -5.63 -3.33
CA LEU A 29 1.81 -6.93 -3.79
C LEU A 29 1.82 -6.91 -5.30
N GLU A 30 2.98 -7.15 -5.88
CA GLU A 30 3.16 -7.08 -7.33
C GLU A 30 4.07 -8.22 -7.80
N ASN A 31 4.03 -8.49 -9.08
CA ASN A 31 5.01 -9.33 -9.75
C ASN A 31 5.48 -8.61 -11.02
N PRO A 32 6.44 -9.17 -11.78
CA PRO A 32 7.00 -8.46 -12.93
C PRO A 32 5.99 -8.04 -14.01
N SER A 33 4.79 -8.65 -14.05
CA SER A 33 3.79 -8.34 -15.07
C SER A 33 2.59 -7.54 -14.58
N LYS A 34 2.30 -7.51 -13.28
CA LYS A 34 1.08 -6.91 -12.75
C LYS A 34 1.13 -6.59 -11.26
N THR A 35 0.37 -5.56 -10.89
CA THR A 35 -0.04 -5.31 -9.50
C THR A 35 -1.15 -6.28 -9.12
N LEU A 36 -1.01 -6.98 -8.00
CA LEU A 36 -2.01 -7.92 -7.51
C LEU A 36 -3.00 -7.24 -6.57
N VAL A 37 -2.51 -6.46 -5.61
CA VAL A 37 -3.33 -5.72 -4.64
C VAL A 37 -2.59 -4.49 -4.15
N VAL A 38 -3.35 -3.45 -3.83
CA VAL A 38 -2.92 -2.31 -3.01
C VAL A 38 -3.65 -2.43 -1.68
N ASP A 39 -2.93 -2.39 -0.56
CA ASP A 39 -3.50 -2.54 0.77
C ASP A 39 -2.94 -1.50 1.75
N VAL A 40 -3.67 -1.27 2.84
CA VAL A 40 -3.26 -0.42 3.96
C VAL A 40 -3.06 -1.29 5.19
N TRP A 41 -1.89 -1.14 5.82
CA TRP A 41 -1.60 -1.85 7.06
C TRP A 41 -1.22 -0.88 8.18
N ARG A 42 -2.12 -0.75 9.16
CA ARG A 42 -1.93 0.13 10.33
C ARG A 42 -1.17 -0.54 11.47
N ASN A 43 -1.13 -1.88 11.50
CA ASN A 43 -0.42 -2.65 12.51
C ASN A 43 1.05 -2.89 12.12
N GLN A 44 1.79 -3.61 12.96
CA GLN A 44 3.14 -4.04 12.62
C GLN A 44 3.13 -4.90 11.36
N LEU A 45 4.00 -4.59 10.41
CA LEU A 45 4.06 -5.26 9.11
C LEU A 45 4.38 -6.76 9.23
N SER A 46 5.02 -7.19 10.33
CA SER A 46 5.24 -8.61 10.67
C SER A 46 3.96 -9.44 10.74
N SER A 47 2.83 -8.83 11.10
CA SER A 47 1.54 -9.50 11.21
C SER A 47 0.66 -9.35 9.96
N TYR A 48 1.15 -8.65 8.93
CA TYR A 48 0.43 -8.49 7.68
C TYR A 48 0.20 -9.85 7.03
N LYS A 49 -1.06 -10.09 6.67
CA LYS A 49 -1.47 -11.26 5.91
C LYS A 49 -2.05 -10.77 4.58
N PRO A 50 -1.46 -11.15 3.44
CA PRO A 50 -2.04 -10.93 2.13
C PRO A 50 -3.50 -11.42 2.05
N PRO A 51 -4.33 -10.83 1.18
CA PRO A 51 -5.60 -11.44 0.80
C PRO A 51 -5.39 -12.88 0.30
N ARG A 52 -6.29 -13.79 0.67
CA ARG A 52 -6.18 -15.23 0.34
C ARG A 52 -6.06 -15.49 -1.16
N GLU A 53 -6.69 -14.65 -1.96
CA GLU A 53 -6.66 -14.70 -3.42
C GLU A 53 -5.26 -14.35 -3.96
N ALA A 54 -4.55 -13.42 -3.30
CA ALA A 54 -3.21 -13.01 -3.68
C ALA A 54 -2.17 -14.09 -3.36
N GLU A 55 -2.37 -14.89 -2.31
CA GLU A 55 -1.47 -15.99 -1.90
C GLU A 55 -1.29 -17.07 -2.97
N ARG A 56 -2.22 -17.16 -3.95
CA ARG A 56 -2.12 -18.09 -5.08
C ARG A 56 -1.05 -17.68 -6.10
N PHE A 57 -0.57 -16.44 -6.03
CA PHE A 57 0.42 -15.89 -6.94
C PHE A 57 1.78 -15.76 -6.24
N LYS A 58 2.86 -15.88 -7.02
CA LYS A 58 4.17 -15.39 -6.57
C LYS A 58 4.15 -13.86 -6.67
N PHE A 59 4.59 -13.19 -5.61
CA PHE A 59 4.67 -11.73 -5.55
C PHE A 59 5.88 -11.28 -4.74
N THR A 60 6.27 -10.03 -4.99
CA THR A 60 7.13 -9.23 -4.15
C THR A 60 6.29 -8.22 -3.39
N TYR A 61 6.81 -7.79 -2.25
CA TYR A 61 6.24 -6.71 -1.49
C TYR A 61 6.89 -5.41 -1.95
N ARG A 62 6.07 -4.42 -2.30
CA ARG A 62 6.47 -3.04 -2.44
C ARG A 62 5.74 -2.24 -1.38
N VAL A 63 6.47 -1.76 -0.39
CA VAL A 63 5.89 -1.10 0.78
C VAL A 63 6.19 0.39 0.73
N GLY A 64 5.14 1.20 0.86
CA GLY A 64 5.20 2.65 0.89
C GLY A 64 5.09 3.14 2.34
N LYS A 65 6.11 3.85 2.81
CA LYS A 65 6.04 4.62 4.06
C LYS A 65 5.60 6.04 3.71
N VAL A 66 4.46 6.45 4.26
CA VAL A 66 3.92 7.81 4.08
C VAL A 66 4.50 8.71 5.18
N ASP A 67 4.70 9.99 4.86
CA ASP A 67 5.09 10.99 5.85
C ASP A 67 4.03 11.14 6.98
N GLU A 68 4.50 11.53 8.18
CA GLU A 68 3.67 11.52 9.40
C GLU A 68 2.42 12.41 9.29
N GLU A 69 2.50 13.53 8.56
CA GLU A 69 1.38 14.45 8.37
C GLU A 69 0.23 13.82 7.58
N ASN A 70 0.53 12.80 6.78
CA ASN A 70 -0.40 12.16 5.86
C ASN A 70 -0.79 10.72 6.25
N GLU A 71 -0.29 10.18 7.37
CA GLU A 71 -0.66 8.83 7.86
C GLU A 71 -2.17 8.69 8.15
N GLY A 72 -2.86 9.80 8.44
CA GLY A 72 -4.31 9.83 8.61
C GLY A 72 -5.09 9.51 7.33
N TYR A 73 -4.49 9.72 6.17
CA TYR A 73 -5.15 9.61 4.85
C TYR A 73 -4.75 8.33 4.09
N LEU A 74 -4.17 7.33 4.75
CA LEU A 74 -3.63 6.13 4.10
C LEU A 74 -4.64 5.42 3.18
N GLU A 75 -5.90 5.31 3.58
CA GLU A 75 -6.97 4.68 2.79
C GLU A 75 -7.27 5.48 1.52
N CYS A 76 -7.33 6.82 1.61
CA CYS A 76 -7.49 7.69 0.46
C CYS A 76 -6.29 7.59 -0.50
N ILE A 77 -5.08 7.53 0.05
CA ILE A 77 -3.85 7.39 -0.73
C ILE A 77 -3.82 6.04 -1.43
N ALA A 78 -4.20 4.97 -0.73
CA ALA A 78 -4.30 3.63 -1.29
C ALA A 78 -5.37 3.54 -2.37
N GLN A 79 -6.52 4.20 -2.21
CA GLN A 79 -7.57 4.26 -3.22
C GLN A 79 -7.09 4.93 -4.51
N GLU A 80 -6.37 6.06 -4.41
CA GLU A 80 -5.80 6.71 -5.61
C GLU A 80 -4.69 5.87 -6.25
N LEU A 81 -3.87 5.20 -5.43
CA LEU A 81 -2.88 4.24 -5.95
C LEU A 81 -3.55 3.07 -6.66
N GLU A 82 -4.65 2.55 -6.13
CA GLU A 82 -5.41 1.46 -6.71
C GLU A 82 -5.97 1.85 -8.10
N LYS A 83 -6.56 3.05 -8.22
CA LYS A 83 -7.03 3.57 -9.52
C LYS A 83 -5.91 3.69 -10.54
N LYS A 84 -4.71 4.11 -10.11
CA LYS A 84 -3.54 4.29 -10.98
C LYS A 84 -2.89 2.97 -11.39
N LEU A 85 -2.69 2.07 -10.42
CA LEU A 85 -1.97 0.80 -10.60
C LEU A 85 -2.85 -0.33 -11.16
N LYS A 86 -4.19 -0.18 -11.07
CA LYS A 86 -5.18 -1.13 -11.59
C LYS A 86 -4.90 -2.58 -11.15
N PRO A 87 -4.85 -2.85 -9.83
CA PRO A 87 -4.56 -4.19 -9.35
C PRO A 87 -5.65 -5.19 -9.75
N LEU A 88 -5.29 -6.47 -9.74
CA LEU A 88 -6.26 -7.54 -9.98
C LEU A 88 -7.31 -7.67 -8.88
N LEU A 89 -6.92 -7.44 -7.64
CA LEU A 89 -7.78 -7.51 -6.47
C LEU A 89 -8.01 -6.09 -5.98
N VAL A 90 -9.24 -5.62 -6.16
CA VAL A 90 -9.69 -4.28 -5.77
C VAL A 90 -10.26 -4.33 -4.36
N LYS A 91 -9.87 -3.40 -3.49
CA LYS A 91 -10.40 -3.26 -2.14
C LYS A 91 -11.27 -2.01 -2.05
N ASP A 92 -12.34 -2.10 -1.26
CA ASP A 92 -13.19 -0.94 -1.00
C ASP A 92 -12.59 -0.10 0.14
N PHE A 93 -11.95 1.01 -0.22
CA PHE A 93 -11.41 1.99 0.72
C PHE A 93 -12.45 3.09 0.99
N LYS A 94 -12.70 3.36 2.27
CA LYS A 94 -13.54 4.48 2.68
C LYS A 94 -12.70 5.74 2.73
N CYS A 95 -12.83 6.59 1.73
CA CYS A 95 -12.27 7.93 1.72
C CYS A 95 -13.41 8.96 1.79
N GLU A 96 -13.31 9.91 2.72
CA GLU A 96 -14.16 11.11 2.74
C GLU A 96 -13.72 12.06 1.59
N ASP A 97 -14.52 13.07 1.23
CA ASP A 97 -14.32 13.98 0.07
C ASP A 97 -12.94 14.72 0.03
N ILE A 98 -11.89 13.96 -0.24
CA ILE A 98 -10.48 14.36 -0.18
C ILE A 98 -9.84 14.02 -1.53
N THR A 99 -9.11 14.97 -2.08
CA THR A 99 -8.38 14.79 -3.34
C THR A 99 -6.92 14.50 -3.03
N VAL A 100 -6.47 13.28 -3.26
CA VAL A 100 -5.04 12.92 -3.14
C VAL A 100 -4.37 13.11 -4.50
N VAL A 101 -3.25 13.84 -4.52
CA VAL A 101 -2.42 14.01 -5.72
C VAL A 101 -1.10 13.29 -5.49
N LEU A 102 -0.91 12.19 -6.22
CA LEU A 102 0.29 11.36 -6.15
C LEU A 102 1.34 11.87 -7.13
N ASN A 103 2.42 12.44 -6.60
CA ASN A 103 3.65 12.65 -7.37
C ASN A 103 4.44 11.34 -7.33
N CYS A 104 4.15 10.43 -8.28
CA CYS A 104 4.95 9.22 -8.48
C CYS A 104 6.15 9.50 -9.36
#